data_AF-A0A2E6H475-F1
#
_entry.id   AF-A0A2E6H475-F1
#
_cell.length_a   1.000
_cell.length_b   1.000
_cell.length_c   1.000
_cell.angle_alpha   90.00
_cell.angle_beta   90.00
_cell.angle_gamma   90.00
#
_symmetry.space_group_name_H-M   'P 1'
#
loop_
_entity.id
_entity.type
_entity.pdbx_description
1 polymer ?
#
loop_
_entity_poly.entity_id
_entity_poly.type
_entity_poly.pdbx_seq_one_letter_code
_entity_poly.pdbx_strand_id
1 'polypeptide(L)'
;MNLKELTEEKRKEILKAADKRIEEGRILINSGFKDLNITSEVTDYLKLENALEEIKQGVSQFNSGIAANKAIKEGKAPQNIALRWFKKEMNLIPMSLQAKQKHSFLLGMSFFHTSIMVILILFMLIMIWMYFFKMKRAAILLEGLSKKVPAENTEPEIIEDREPKIKETVNESKSISKIEKLTKKYSGPLKIIGIFDEAPAVKTFRLANIDDSSLAFNYEPGQFVTFVLDIDGKKVRRSYTIASSPTVKDFIEVTIKREDKGLVSKYFHDDLKLYDVVEVNAPYGKFYFNGTDANSIVLISGGVGVTPMMSAVRYLTAKCWTGEIYFLFCSKTSEDFIYQKELEYLQSRHANLNVLASMTRAKGTSWMGPQGRFTKELINNFIPDLNAKAVHICGPIPMMDAVKLILAELGVPKEKIKTEAFGSAKPKTEKKVNAVANKKEPKKLTFTVLNKTVDITSEQTILEAAEENGIEIENSCRSGECGMCKVKLLSGIVSMEAEDSLEDDEKREGIILACQAKTNGNVSIEV
;
A
#
# COMPACT_ATOMS: atom_id res chain seq x y z
N MET A 1 -9.46 -18.14 -23.27
CA MET A 1 -10.05 -18.48 -24.58
C MET A 1 -9.39 -19.76 -25.09
N ASN A 2 -10.16 -20.82 -25.30
CA ASN A 2 -9.66 -22.11 -25.78
C ASN A 2 -9.49 -22.02 -27.31
N LEU A 3 -8.25 -22.09 -27.81
CA LEU A 3 -7.98 -21.91 -29.25
C LEU A 3 -8.60 -23.01 -30.13
N LYS A 4 -9.00 -24.14 -29.52
CA LYS A 4 -9.67 -25.24 -30.21
C LYS A 4 -11.12 -24.93 -30.63
N GLU A 5 -11.72 -23.87 -30.09
CA GLU A 5 -13.12 -23.48 -30.32
C GLU A 5 -13.27 -22.28 -31.28
N LEU A 6 -12.17 -21.83 -31.90
CA LEU A 6 -12.18 -20.73 -32.86
C LEU A 6 -12.78 -21.16 -34.20
N THR A 7 -13.71 -20.37 -34.74
CA THR A 7 -14.17 -20.53 -36.13
C THR A 7 -13.04 -20.21 -37.11
N GLU A 8 -13.05 -20.86 -38.27
CA GLU A 8 -12.02 -20.64 -39.32
C GLU A 8 -11.95 -19.19 -39.79
N GLU A 9 -13.07 -18.44 -39.78
CA GLU A 9 -13.08 -17.00 -40.05
C GLU A 9 -12.31 -16.19 -39.01
N LYS A 10 -12.57 -16.41 -37.72
CA LYS A 10 -11.83 -15.73 -36.63
C LYS A 10 -10.35 -16.10 -36.65
N ARG A 11 -10.02 -17.33 -37.04
CA ARG A 11 -8.63 -17.77 -37.20
C ARG A 11 -7.91 -16.98 -38.28
N LYS A 12 -8.55 -16.78 -39.44
CA LYS A 12 -8.02 -15.95 -40.55
C LYS A 12 -7.89 -14.48 -40.15
N GLU A 13 -8.84 -13.94 -39.40
CA GLU A 13 -8.80 -12.57 -38.90
C GLU A 13 -7.61 -12.35 -37.96
N ILE A 14 -7.39 -13.26 -37.00
CA ILE A 14 -6.26 -13.20 -36.07
C ILE A 14 -4.93 -13.31 -36.81
N LEU A 15 -4.82 -14.20 -37.81
CA LEU A 15 -3.61 -14.33 -38.63
C LEU A 15 -3.34 -13.04 -39.43
N LYS A 16 -4.36 -12.45 -40.04
CA LYS A 16 -4.24 -11.18 -40.76
C LYS A 16 -3.79 -10.04 -39.84
N ALA A 17 -4.32 -9.98 -38.61
CA ALA A 17 -3.90 -9.01 -37.61
C ALA A 17 -2.46 -9.27 -37.11
N ALA A 18 -2.05 -10.53 -36.99
CA ALA A 18 -0.70 -10.91 -36.62
C ALA A 18 0.31 -10.49 -37.70
N ASP A 19 0.01 -10.75 -38.98
CA ASP A 19 0.87 -10.37 -40.11
C ASP A 19 0.98 -8.85 -40.24
N LYS A 20 -0.12 -8.11 -40.00
CA LYS A 20 -0.09 -6.64 -39.94
C LYS A 20 0.86 -6.12 -38.87
N ARG A 21 0.86 -6.71 -37.68
CA ARG A 21 1.77 -6.33 -36.57
C ARG A 21 3.24 -6.64 -36.87
N ILE A 22 3.50 -7.76 -37.56
CA ILE A 22 4.85 -8.08 -38.04
C ILE A 22 5.33 -6.98 -38.99
N GLU A 23 4.48 -6.55 -39.93
CA GLU A 23 4.84 -5.51 -40.89
C GLU A 23 5.03 -4.14 -40.22
N GLU A 24 4.13 -3.73 -39.32
CA GLU A 24 4.26 -2.49 -38.53
C GLU A 24 5.54 -2.49 -37.69
N GLY A 25 5.86 -3.62 -37.04
CA GLY A 25 7.10 -3.77 -36.28
C GLY A 25 8.35 -3.66 -37.15
N ARG A 26 8.32 -4.25 -38.35
CA ARG A 26 9.43 -4.15 -39.33
C ARG A 26 9.67 -2.71 -39.78
N ILE A 27 8.60 -1.95 -40.01
CA ILE A 27 8.69 -0.53 -40.41
C ILE A 27 9.37 0.29 -39.30
N LEU A 28 8.92 0.15 -38.05
CA LEU A 28 9.48 0.86 -36.89
C LEU A 28 10.95 0.52 -36.66
N ILE A 29 11.32 -0.77 -36.77
CA ILE A 29 12.71 -1.21 -36.64
C ILE A 29 13.58 -0.53 -37.71
N ASN A 30 13.17 -0.56 -38.97
CA ASN A 30 13.94 0.05 -40.06
C ASN A 30 14.03 1.57 -39.93
N SER A 31 12.96 2.22 -39.48
CA SER A 31 12.92 3.66 -39.22
C SER A 31 13.90 4.05 -38.11
N GLY A 32 13.81 3.42 -36.94
CA GLY A 32 14.72 3.72 -35.84
C GLY A 32 16.18 3.40 -36.17
N PHE A 33 16.48 2.33 -36.92
CA PHE A 33 17.86 2.08 -37.39
C PHE A 33 18.36 3.14 -38.37
N LYS A 34 17.49 3.66 -39.24
CA LYS A 34 17.83 4.76 -40.14
C LYS A 34 18.17 6.02 -39.34
N ASP A 35 17.40 6.32 -38.30
CA ASP A 35 17.62 7.48 -37.45
C ASP A 35 18.89 7.35 -36.60
N LEU A 36 19.21 6.15 -36.12
CA LEU A 36 20.51 5.86 -35.49
C LEU A 36 21.68 6.07 -36.45
N ASN A 37 21.55 5.64 -37.71
CA ASN A 37 22.62 5.77 -38.70
C ASN A 37 22.81 7.19 -39.23
N ILE A 38 21.77 8.02 -39.23
CA ILE A 38 21.85 9.44 -39.64
C ILE A 38 22.47 10.29 -38.53
N THR A 39 22.35 9.86 -37.27
CA THR A 39 22.89 10.59 -36.11
C THR A 39 24.38 10.26 -35.92
N SER A 40 25.23 10.71 -36.86
CA SER A 40 26.68 10.52 -36.81
C SER A 40 27.44 11.54 -35.96
N GLU A 41 26.75 12.51 -35.36
CA GLU A 41 27.34 13.51 -34.45
C GLU A 41 26.75 13.37 -33.03
N VAL A 42 27.64 13.18 -32.05
CA VAL A 42 27.37 12.76 -30.65
C VAL A 42 26.80 13.91 -29.79
N THR A 43 25.86 14.70 -30.30
CA THR A 43 25.31 15.88 -29.60
C THR A 43 23.80 15.88 -29.41
N ASP A 44 23.06 14.99 -30.08
CA ASP A 44 21.59 14.91 -29.94
C ASP A 44 21.15 13.58 -29.28
N TYR A 45 21.44 13.47 -27.97
CA TYR A 45 21.09 12.31 -27.16
C TYR A 45 19.59 12.01 -27.17
N LEU A 46 18.74 13.04 -27.29
CA LEU A 46 17.29 12.87 -27.31
C LEU A 46 16.83 12.15 -28.59
N LYS A 47 17.41 12.48 -29.75
CA LYS A 47 17.13 11.73 -31.00
C LYS A 47 17.62 10.29 -30.92
N LEU A 48 18.77 10.04 -30.30
CA LEU A 48 19.28 8.68 -30.10
C LEU A 48 18.34 7.87 -29.18
N GLU A 49 17.87 8.45 -28.08
CA GLU A 49 16.90 7.81 -27.19
C GLU A 49 15.57 7.51 -27.89
N ASN A 50 15.05 8.46 -28.67
CA ASN A 50 13.83 8.27 -29.44
C ASN A 50 13.97 7.17 -30.50
N ALA A 51 15.09 7.15 -31.23
CA ALA A 51 15.37 6.11 -32.23
C ALA A 51 15.50 4.72 -31.58
N LEU A 52 16.14 4.63 -30.41
CA LEU A 52 16.21 3.39 -29.63
C LEU A 52 14.81 2.94 -29.15
N GLU A 53 13.97 3.88 -28.72
CA GLU A 53 12.60 3.57 -28.28
C GLU A 53 11.73 3.10 -29.45
N GLU A 54 11.87 3.69 -30.64
CA GLU A 54 11.19 3.25 -31.86
C GLU A 54 11.59 1.83 -32.26
N ILE A 55 12.89 1.48 -32.15
CA ILE A 55 13.37 0.12 -32.37
C ILE A 55 12.75 -0.85 -31.35
N LYS A 56 12.72 -0.51 -30.06
CA LYS A 56 12.12 -1.37 -29.03
C LYS A 56 10.63 -1.60 -29.27
N GLN A 57 9.90 -0.54 -29.63
CA GLN A 57 8.49 -0.63 -29.99
C GLN A 57 8.29 -1.53 -31.21
N GLY A 58 9.13 -1.37 -32.24
CA GLY A 58 9.09 -2.22 -33.43
C GLY A 58 9.36 -3.70 -33.13
N VAL A 59 10.37 -4.00 -32.31
CA VAL A 59 10.69 -5.37 -31.84
C VAL A 59 9.53 -5.97 -31.05
N SER A 60 8.88 -5.18 -30.20
CA SER A 60 7.70 -5.61 -29.43
C SER A 60 6.52 -5.99 -30.34
N GLN A 61 6.18 -5.13 -31.30
CA GLN A 61 5.11 -5.41 -32.28
C GLN A 61 5.41 -6.66 -33.12
N PHE A 62 6.66 -6.79 -33.59
CA PHE A 62 7.13 -7.93 -34.37
C PHE A 62 7.03 -9.25 -33.59
N ASN A 63 7.50 -9.27 -32.35
CA ASN A 63 7.42 -10.44 -31.47
C ASN A 63 5.97 -10.83 -31.14
N SER A 64 5.10 -9.85 -30.91
CA SER A 64 3.67 -10.05 -30.66
C SER A 64 2.97 -10.71 -31.86
N GLY A 65 3.27 -10.25 -33.08
CA GLY A 65 2.77 -10.86 -34.31
C GLY A 65 3.25 -12.31 -34.49
N ILE A 66 4.54 -12.58 -34.28
CA ILE A 66 5.08 -13.96 -34.34
C ILE A 66 4.43 -14.87 -33.29
N ALA A 67 4.25 -14.37 -32.06
CA ALA A 67 3.63 -15.11 -30.97
C ALA A 67 2.18 -15.51 -31.31
N ALA A 68 1.39 -14.57 -31.85
CA ALA A 68 0.03 -14.84 -32.28
C ALA A 68 -0.02 -15.88 -33.42
N ASN A 69 0.85 -15.75 -34.43
CA ASN A 69 0.93 -16.69 -35.54
C ASN A 69 1.30 -18.11 -35.06
N LYS A 70 2.27 -18.20 -34.13
CA LYS A 70 2.68 -19.46 -33.49
C LYS A 70 1.59 -20.08 -32.62
N ALA A 71 0.81 -19.27 -31.90
CA ALA A 71 -0.33 -19.74 -31.11
C ALA A 71 -1.38 -20.44 -31.96
N ILE A 72 -1.71 -19.84 -33.10
CA ILE A 72 -2.71 -20.35 -34.03
C ILE A 72 -2.22 -21.62 -34.75
N LYS A 73 -0.94 -21.69 -35.12
CA LYS A 73 -0.32 -22.86 -35.78
C LYS A 73 -0.10 -24.04 -34.83
N GLU A 74 0.37 -23.79 -33.60
CA GLU A 74 0.68 -24.85 -32.62
C GLU A 74 -0.53 -25.25 -31.75
N GLY A 75 -1.66 -24.55 -31.85
CA GLY A 75 -2.86 -24.80 -31.05
C GLY A 75 -2.66 -24.60 -29.54
N LYS A 76 -1.63 -23.85 -29.14
CA LYS A 76 -1.26 -23.62 -27.73
C LYS A 76 -1.92 -22.37 -27.20
N ALA A 77 -2.61 -22.49 -26.07
CA ALA A 77 -3.31 -21.37 -25.42
C ALA A 77 -2.43 -20.10 -25.36
N PRO A 78 -2.97 -18.91 -25.68
CA PRO A 78 -2.19 -17.67 -25.78
C PRO A 78 -1.40 -17.35 -24.50
N GLN A 79 -1.93 -17.73 -23.35
CA GLN A 79 -1.29 -17.60 -22.04
C GLN A 79 0.07 -18.32 -21.96
N ASN A 80 0.21 -19.51 -22.54
CA ASN A 80 1.47 -20.26 -22.50
C ASN A 80 2.56 -19.63 -23.37
N ILE A 81 2.17 -18.93 -24.41
CA ILE A 81 3.09 -18.21 -25.30
C ILE A 81 3.48 -16.88 -24.68
N ALA A 82 2.54 -16.16 -24.07
CA ALA A 82 2.81 -14.96 -23.28
C ALA A 82 3.74 -15.26 -22.10
N LEU A 83 3.50 -16.35 -21.37
CA LEU A 83 4.36 -16.79 -20.26
C LEU A 83 5.76 -17.17 -20.74
N ARG A 84 5.89 -17.82 -21.90
CA ARG A 84 7.21 -18.18 -22.46
C ARG A 84 7.97 -16.96 -22.97
N TRP A 85 7.28 -16.03 -23.63
CA TRP A 85 7.85 -14.74 -24.04
C TRP A 85 8.30 -13.94 -22.81
N PHE A 86 7.46 -13.83 -21.79
CA PHE A 86 7.78 -13.18 -20.52
C PHE A 86 9.02 -13.79 -19.86
N LYS A 87 9.08 -15.13 -19.78
CA LYS A 87 10.27 -15.83 -19.27
C LYS A 87 11.53 -15.55 -20.10
N LYS A 88 11.40 -15.34 -21.41
CA LYS A 88 12.53 -15.00 -22.28
C LYS A 88 13.01 -13.56 -22.02
N GLU A 89 12.08 -12.61 -21.91
CA GLU A 89 12.40 -11.19 -21.68
C GLU A 89 13.03 -10.95 -20.31
N MET A 90 12.56 -11.69 -19.30
CA MET A 90 13.10 -11.66 -17.94
C MET A 90 14.38 -12.51 -17.78
N ASN A 91 14.91 -13.07 -18.88
CA ASN A 91 16.09 -13.96 -18.89
C ASN A 91 15.95 -15.18 -17.94
N LEU A 92 14.71 -15.64 -17.71
CA LEU A 92 14.35 -16.75 -16.83
C LEU A 92 14.36 -18.11 -17.55
N ILE A 93 14.77 -18.14 -18.82
CA ILE A 93 15.00 -19.39 -19.57
C ILE A 93 16.50 -19.71 -19.42
N PRO A 94 16.88 -20.72 -18.62
CA PRO A 94 18.27 -21.16 -18.60
C PRO A 94 18.66 -21.62 -20.01
N MET A 95 19.85 -21.24 -20.45
CA MET A 95 20.45 -21.54 -21.77
C MET A 95 20.58 -23.05 -22.06
N SER A 96 20.13 -23.92 -21.16
CA SER A 96 20.27 -25.38 -21.21
C SER A 96 19.01 -26.14 -21.64
N LEU A 97 18.08 -25.52 -22.38
CA LEU A 97 16.92 -26.22 -22.97
C LEU A 97 16.88 -26.19 -24.51
N GLN A 98 18.01 -25.91 -25.15
CA GLN A 98 18.20 -26.13 -26.58
C GLN A 98 18.96 -27.41 -26.93
N ALA A 99 19.46 -28.18 -25.95
CA ALA A 99 20.20 -29.40 -26.21
C ALA A 99 19.73 -30.56 -25.32
N LYS A 100 18.79 -31.36 -25.82
CA LYS A 100 18.90 -32.83 -25.94
C LYS A 100 17.55 -33.48 -26.25
N GLN A 101 17.39 -33.85 -27.51
CA GLN A 101 16.68 -35.05 -27.91
C GLN A 101 17.26 -36.28 -27.18
N LYS A 102 16.35 -37.21 -26.82
CA LYS A 102 16.58 -38.59 -26.38
C LYS A 102 17.51 -38.81 -25.18
N HIS A 103 16.94 -38.98 -24.00
CA HIS A 103 17.50 -39.95 -23.04
C HIS A 103 16.38 -40.78 -22.42
N SER A 104 16.66 -42.08 -22.33
CA SER A 104 15.82 -43.16 -21.81
C SER A 104 15.35 -42.89 -20.39
N PHE A 105 14.03 -42.95 -20.18
CA PHE A 105 13.40 -42.91 -18.88
C PHE A 105 13.44 -44.31 -18.23
N LEU A 106 13.92 -44.40 -16.99
CA LEU A 106 13.63 -45.55 -16.12
C LEU A 106 12.53 -45.11 -15.14
N LEU A 107 11.40 -45.81 -15.13
CA LEU A 107 10.22 -45.46 -14.32
C LEU A 107 9.72 -44.00 -14.47
N GLY A 108 9.83 -43.41 -15.67
CA GLY A 108 9.27 -42.09 -15.95
C GLY A 108 9.97 -40.90 -15.27
N MET A 109 11.11 -41.12 -14.61
CA MET A 109 11.93 -40.06 -14.02
C MET A 109 13.28 -39.90 -14.73
N SER A 110 13.88 -38.70 -14.66
CA SER A 110 15.19 -38.45 -15.24
C SER A 110 16.29 -39.21 -14.46
N PHE A 111 17.37 -39.58 -15.15
CA PHE A 111 18.54 -40.23 -14.53
C PHE A 111 19.14 -39.38 -13.38
N PHE A 112 19.11 -38.06 -13.53
CA PHE A 112 19.58 -37.14 -12.50
C PHE A 112 18.71 -37.21 -11.24
N HIS A 113 17.38 -37.26 -11.40
CA HIS A 113 16.47 -37.29 -10.27
C HIS A 113 16.53 -38.62 -9.51
N THR A 114 16.63 -39.73 -10.23
CA THR A 114 16.84 -41.06 -9.65
C THR A 114 18.17 -41.17 -8.91
N SER A 115 19.25 -40.59 -9.46
CA SER A 115 20.55 -40.56 -8.79
C SER A 115 20.50 -39.79 -7.46
N ILE A 116 19.82 -38.64 -7.42
CA ILE A 116 19.65 -37.85 -6.20
C ILE A 116 18.82 -38.62 -5.15
N MET A 117 17.72 -39.25 -5.56
CA MET A 117 16.88 -40.05 -4.66
C MET A 117 17.66 -41.20 -4.03
N VAL A 118 18.49 -41.91 -4.82
CA VAL A 118 19.34 -42.99 -4.30
C VAL A 118 20.34 -42.46 -3.28
N ILE A 119 21.00 -41.33 -3.55
CA ILE A 119 21.97 -40.72 -2.61
C ILE A 119 21.30 -40.35 -1.29
N LEU A 120 20.10 -39.75 -1.33
CA LEU A 120 19.36 -39.36 -0.12
C LEU A 120 18.92 -40.57 0.71
N ILE A 121 18.47 -41.64 0.06
CA ILE A 121 18.11 -42.89 0.73
C ILE A 121 19.34 -43.52 1.40
N LEU A 122 20.49 -43.52 0.70
CA LEU A 122 21.74 -44.07 1.22
C LEU A 122 22.23 -43.27 2.44
N PHE A 123 22.13 -41.95 2.38
CA PHE A 123 22.43 -41.07 3.52
C PHE A 123 21.52 -41.32 4.73
N MET A 124 20.21 -41.48 4.51
CA MET A 124 19.25 -41.80 5.57
C MET A 124 19.58 -43.15 6.23
N LEU A 125 19.90 -44.17 5.44
CA LEU A 125 20.28 -45.49 5.96
C LEU A 125 21.58 -45.43 6.78
N ILE A 126 22.57 -44.65 6.35
CA ILE A 126 23.81 -44.42 7.11
C ILE A 126 23.50 -43.74 8.44
N MET A 127 22.64 -42.72 8.46
CA MET A 127 22.26 -42.02 9.69
C MET A 127 21.54 -42.95 10.68
N ILE A 128 20.62 -43.78 10.20
CA ILE A 128 19.94 -44.80 11.01
C ILE A 128 20.95 -45.81 11.56
N TRP A 129 21.87 -46.28 10.73
CA TRP A 129 22.92 -47.21 11.15
C TRP A 129 23.84 -46.60 12.21
N MET A 130 24.25 -45.34 12.06
CA MET A 130 25.03 -44.61 13.06
C MET A 130 24.28 -44.43 14.38
N TYR A 131 22.97 -44.18 14.33
CA TYR A 131 22.13 -44.10 15.52
C TYR A 131 22.11 -45.43 16.30
N PHE A 132 21.88 -46.55 15.61
CA PHE A 132 21.92 -47.88 16.24
C PHE A 132 23.31 -48.20 16.79
N PHE A 133 24.39 -47.82 16.09
CA PHE A 133 25.75 -48.03 16.55
C PHE A 133 26.06 -47.22 17.82
N LYS A 134 25.62 -45.95 17.89
CA LYS A 134 25.70 -45.12 19.10
C LYS A 134 24.93 -45.74 20.26
N MET A 135 23.70 -46.19 20.03
CA MET A 135 22.87 -46.83 21.06
C MET A 135 23.51 -48.11 21.60
N LYS A 136 24.11 -48.93 20.71
CA LYS A 136 24.80 -50.16 21.12
C LYS A 136 26.06 -49.87 21.97
N ARG A 137 26.79 -48.79 21.64
CA ARG A 137 27.96 -48.34 22.43
C ARG A 137 27.56 -47.79 23.80
N ALA A 138 26.42 -47.09 23.88
CA ALA A 138 25.85 -46.60 25.15
C ALA A 138 25.37 -47.76 26.04
N ALA A 139 24.76 -48.80 25.45
CA ALA A 139 24.33 -49.99 26.19
C ALA A 139 25.52 -50.75 26.82
N ILE A 140 26.64 -50.90 26.11
CA ILE A 140 27.87 -51.54 26.63
C ILE A 140 28.48 -50.73 27.80
N LEU A 141 28.41 -49.39 27.75
CA LEU A 141 28.84 -48.53 28.86
C LEU A 141 27.97 -48.68 30.11
N LEU A 142 26.65 -48.84 29.93
CA LEU A 142 25.71 -49.08 31.03
C LEU A 142 25.88 -50.47 31.66
N GLU A 143 26.18 -51.48 30.85
CA GLU A 143 26.49 -52.84 31.33
C GLU A 143 27.84 -52.91 32.07
N GLY A 144 28.78 -52.03 31.73
CA GLY A 144 30.04 -51.85 32.46
C GLY A 144 29.88 -51.14 33.81
N LEU A 145 28.88 -50.27 33.95
CA LEU A 145 28.57 -49.54 35.18
C LEU A 145 27.73 -50.37 36.17
N SER A 146 26.97 -51.37 35.71
CA SER A 146 26.17 -52.24 36.60
C SER A 146 26.99 -53.33 37.31
N LYS A 147 28.25 -53.57 36.90
CA LYS A 147 29.11 -54.64 37.45
C LYS A 147 30.00 -54.25 38.64
N LYS A 148 29.87 -53.04 39.19
CA LYS A 148 30.56 -52.66 40.43
C LYS A 148 29.63 -51.83 41.34
N VAL A 149 29.04 -52.47 42.33
CA VAL A 149 29.23 -52.23 43.78
C VAL A 149 28.26 -53.14 44.56
N PRO A 150 28.72 -53.88 45.59
CA PRO A 150 27.87 -54.71 46.45
C PRO A 150 27.08 -53.87 47.46
N ALA A 151 25.90 -54.37 47.82
CA ALA A 151 25.03 -53.82 48.85
C ALA A 151 25.61 -54.05 50.26
N GLU A 152 25.53 -53.04 51.12
CA GLU A 152 25.55 -53.26 52.56
C GLU A 152 24.62 -52.30 53.30
N ASN A 153 23.94 -52.88 54.29
CA ASN A 153 22.74 -52.46 55.00
C ASN A 153 22.89 -51.17 55.84
N THR A 154 21.82 -50.37 55.93
CA THR A 154 21.23 -49.97 57.23
C THR A 154 19.84 -49.33 57.07
N GLU A 155 18.88 -49.82 57.85
CA GLU A 155 17.50 -49.33 58.00
C GLU A 155 17.41 -48.07 58.91
N PRO A 156 16.27 -47.35 58.93
CA PRO A 156 16.20 -45.93 59.25
C PRO A 156 15.94 -45.64 60.73
N GLU A 157 16.42 -44.48 61.21
CA GLU A 157 15.99 -43.91 62.48
C GLU A 157 15.55 -42.44 62.30
N ILE A 158 14.46 -42.13 62.99
CA ILE A 158 13.51 -41.04 62.82
C ILE A 158 14.03 -39.76 63.50
N ILE A 159 13.91 -38.61 62.84
CA ILE A 159 13.84 -37.30 63.53
C ILE A 159 12.70 -36.48 62.92
N GLU A 160 11.78 -36.11 63.81
CA GLU A 160 10.58 -35.29 63.60
C GLU A 160 10.87 -33.84 63.22
N ASP A 161 9.93 -33.30 62.44
CA ASP A 161 9.41 -31.93 62.41
C ASP A 161 10.34 -30.77 62.73
N ARG A 162 10.76 -30.11 61.65
CA ARG A 162 10.65 -28.65 61.55
C ARG A 162 10.11 -28.26 60.18
N GLU A 163 8.84 -27.87 60.13
CA GLU A 163 8.42 -26.91 59.12
C GLU A 163 9.19 -25.59 59.35
N PRO A 164 9.66 -24.97 58.27
CA PRO A 164 9.13 -23.64 58.02
C PRO A 164 8.57 -23.56 56.59
N LYS A 165 7.35 -23.01 56.51
CA LYS A 165 6.73 -22.47 55.30
C LYS A 165 7.76 -21.79 54.40
N ILE A 166 8.03 -22.39 53.24
CA ILE A 166 8.64 -21.69 52.12
C ILE A 166 7.53 -21.39 51.11
N LYS A 167 7.36 -20.09 50.90
CA LYS A 167 6.42 -19.43 50.02
C LYS A 167 6.43 -20.05 48.62
N GLU A 168 5.26 -20.47 48.16
CA GLU A 168 4.95 -20.50 46.74
C GLU A 168 5.05 -19.08 46.19
N THR A 169 6.18 -18.75 45.56
CA THR A 169 6.18 -17.72 44.52
C THR A 169 5.81 -18.40 43.21
N VAL A 170 4.50 -18.64 43.06
CA VAL A 170 3.87 -18.63 41.74
C VAL A 170 4.11 -17.24 41.19
N ASN A 171 5.10 -17.10 40.32
CA ASN A 171 5.24 -15.89 39.51
C ASN A 171 4.20 -16.01 38.39
N GLU A 172 2.94 -15.85 38.77
CA GLU A 172 1.93 -15.27 37.89
C GLU A 172 2.46 -13.91 37.49
N SER A 173 3.17 -13.86 36.36
CA SER A 173 3.30 -12.60 35.63
C SER A 173 1.90 -12.26 35.18
N LYS A 174 1.24 -11.50 36.05
CA LYS A 174 0.03 -10.73 35.81
C LYS A 174 -0.03 -10.37 34.35
N SER A 175 -1.17 -10.74 33.76
CA SER A 175 -1.85 -9.96 32.74
C SER A 175 -1.10 -8.67 32.46
N ILE A 176 -0.48 -8.60 31.28
CA ILE A 176 -0.06 -7.34 30.69
C ILE A 176 -1.35 -6.55 30.48
N SER A 177 -1.72 -5.89 31.55
CA SER A 177 -2.82 -4.98 31.72
C SER A 177 -2.60 -3.86 30.72
N LYS A 178 -3.64 -3.59 29.93
CA LYS A 178 -3.80 -2.41 29.08
C LYS A 178 -2.63 -2.14 28.14
N ILE A 179 -2.91 -2.36 26.86
CA ILE A 179 -2.22 -1.70 25.75
C ILE A 179 -2.35 -0.19 25.95
N GLU A 180 -1.44 0.41 26.72
CA GLU A 180 -1.08 1.82 26.58
C GLU A 180 -0.21 1.94 25.33
N LYS A 181 -0.85 1.94 24.16
CA LYS A 181 -0.23 2.43 22.92
C LYS A 181 -1.21 3.34 22.19
N LEU A 182 -1.64 4.39 22.86
CA LEU A 182 -1.88 5.63 22.15
C LEU A 182 -0.50 6.15 21.78
N THR A 183 -0.18 6.09 20.48
CA THR A 183 0.97 6.72 19.86
C THR A 183 1.16 8.11 20.49
N LYS A 184 2.33 8.35 21.12
CA LYS A 184 2.61 9.67 21.70
C LYS A 184 2.56 10.67 20.55
N LYS A 185 1.56 11.54 20.56
CA LYS A 185 1.44 12.63 19.59
C LYS A 185 2.71 13.47 19.70
N TYR A 186 3.36 13.66 18.57
CA TYR A 186 4.57 14.46 18.42
C TYR A 186 4.22 15.73 17.67
N SER A 187 4.78 16.83 18.17
CA SER A 187 4.79 18.13 17.51
C SER A 187 6.23 18.61 17.52
N GLY A 188 6.77 18.94 16.36
CA GLY A 188 8.12 19.44 16.26
C GLY A 188 8.71 19.32 14.85
N PRO A 189 9.97 19.72 14.70
CA PRO A 189 10.59 19.84 13.40
C PRO A 189 11.16 18.51 12.90
N LEU A 190 11.00 18.26 11.60
CA LEU A 190 11.72 17.22 10.86
C LEU A 190 12.52 17.84 9.72
N LYS A 191 13.66 17.22 9.40
CA LYS A 191 14.60 17.62 8.35
C LYS A 191 14.37 16.76 7.11
N ILE A 192 14.26 17.37 5.93
CA ILE A 192 14.18 16.66 4.66
C ILE A 192 15.56 16.09 4.33
N ILE A 193 15.69 14.76 4.26
CA ILE A 193 16.96 14.07 4.00
C ILE A 193 16.99 13.36 2.65
N GLY A 194 15.90 13.37 1.90
CA GLY A 194 15.84 12.81 0.55
C GLY A 194 14.61 13.29 -0.21
N ILE A 195 14.75 13.45 -1.52
CA ILE A 195 13.68 13.78 -2.46
C ILE A 195 13.83 12.84 -3.66
N PHE A 196 12.75 12.14 -4.02
CA PHE A 196 12.75 11.13 -5.07
C PHE A 196 11.60 11.38 -6.05
N ASP A 197 11.84 11.29 -7.34
CA ASP A 197 10.79 11.35 -8.36
C ASP A 197 10.16 9.97 -8.55
N GLU A 198 8.86 9.86 -8.27
CA GLU A 198 8.13 8.58 -8.32
C GLU A 198 7.34 8.39 -9.62
N ALA A 199 6.77 9.48 -10.13
CA ALA A 199 5.98 9.55 -11.36
C ALA A 199 5.91 11.01 -11.83
N PRO A 200 5.43 11.31 -13.06
CA PRO A 200 5.24 12.68 -13.50
C PRO A 200 4.41 13.50 -12.48
N ALA A 201 4.98 14.61 -12.02
CA ALA A 201 4.41 15.49 -10.99
C ALA A 201 4.16 14.83 -9.62
N VAL A 202 4.87 13.74 -9.28
CA VAL A 202 4.79 13.07 -7.98
C VAL A 202 6.19 12.86 -7.42
N LYS A 203 6.42 13.35 -6.20
CA LYS A 203 7.69 13.22 -5.48
C LYS A 203 7.48 12.61 -4.10
N THR A 204 8.44 11.81 -3.66
CA THR A 204 8.57 11.35 -2.28
C THR A 204 9.58 12.21 -1.54
N PHE A 205 9.19 12.71 -0.37
CA PHE A 205 10.04 13.43 0.56
C PHE A 205 10.30 12.54 1.76
N ARG A 206 11.58 12.29 2.06
CA ARG A 206 12.02 11.54 3.23
C ARG A 206 12.42 12.51 4.33
N LEU A 207 11.85 12.35 5.51
CA LEU A 207 12.07 13.23 6.65
C LEU A 207 12.58 12.44 7.86
N ALA A 208 13.59 12.98 8.53
CA ALA A 208 14.18 12.41 9.75
C ALA A 208 14.28 13.47 10.84
N ASN A 209 14.59 13.06 12.08
CA ASN A 209 14.89 14.03 13.13
C ASN A 209 16.12 14.87 12.74
N ILE A 210 16.17 16.11 13.24
CA ILE A 210 17.27 17.04 12.92
C ILE A 210 18.63 16.48 13.37
N ASP A 211 18.66 15.82 14.52
CA ASP A 211 19.84 15.24 15.17
C ASP A 211 20.18 13.82 14.67
N ASP A 212 19.52 13.37 13.60
CA ASP A 212 19.67 12.04 13.00
C ASP A 212 19.35 10.87 13.96
N SER A 213 18.69 11.16 15.09
CA SER A 213 18.14 10.14 15.99
C SER A 213 16.89 9.46 15.40
N SER A 214 16.51 8.32 15.96
CA SER A 214 15.25 7.67 15.59
C SER A 214 14.04 8.55 15.94
N LEU A 215 13.00 8.47 15.10
CA LEU A 215 11.76 9.22 15.21
C LEU A 215 11.19 9.23 16.63
N ALA A 216 10.77 10.41 17.09
CA ALA A 216 10.21 10.62 18.43
C ALA A 216 8.76 10.13 18.60
N PHE A 217 8.20 9.48 17.57
CA PHE A 217 6.84 8.94 17.57
C PHE A 217 6.77 7.58 16.87
N ASN A 218 5.76 6.80 17.24
CA ASN A 218 5.36 5.60 16.52
C ASN A 218 4.06 5.87 15.78
N TYR A 219 3.75 5.09 14.74
CA TYR A 219 2.54 5.22 13.94
C TYR A 219 2.07 3.85 13.41
N GLU A 220 0.82 3.77 12.98
CA GLU A 220 0.23 2.61 12.31
C GLU A 220 0.28 2.76 10.77
N PRO A 221 0.38 1.67 9.99
CA PRO A 221 0.57 1.73 8.55
C PRO A 221 -0.70 2.22 7.82
N GLY A 222 -0.65 3.45 7.32
CA GLY A 222 -1.78 4.17 6.74
C GLY A 222 -2.10 5.50 7.45
N GLN A 223 -1.53 5.74 8.63
CA GLN A 223 -1.64 7.04 9.31
C GLN A 223 -0.89 8.15 8.55
N PHE A 224 -1.26 9.40 8.85
CA PHE A 224 -0.72 10.59 8.20
C PHE A 224 0.00 11.52 9.18
N VAL A 225 0.80 12.40 8.60
CA VAL A 225 1.47 13.52 9.27
C VAL A 225 0.87 14.84 8.77
N THR A 226 0.73 15.83 9.65
CA THR A 226 0.27 17.18 9.31
C THR A 226 1.43 18.15 9.33
N PHE A 227 1.74 18.76 8.19
CA PHE A 227 2.74 19.81 8.08
C PHE A 227 2.16 21.15 8.48
N VAL A 228 2.94 21.94 9.20
CA VAL A 228 2.66 23.34 9.54
C VAL A 228 3.70 24.18 8.83
N LEU A 229 3.27 24.91 7.79
CA LEU A 229 4.17 25.69 6.94
C LEU A 229 3.81 27.17 7.05
N ASP A 230 4.82 28.03 6.95
CA ASP A 230 4.62 29.46 6.73
C ASP A 230 4.88 29.76 5.26
N ILE A 231 3.83 30.13 4.52
CA ILE A 231 3.91 30.48 3.10
C ILE A 231 3.38 31.90 2.96
N ASP A 232 4.24 32.82 2.52
CA ASP A 232 3.93 34.25 2.36
C ASP A 232 3.36 34.91 3.64
N GLY A 233 3.88 34.54 4.82
CA GLY A 233 3.44 35.07 6.11
C GLY A 233 2.12 34.47 6.61
N LYS A 234 1.61 33.43 5.96
CA LYS A 234 0.40 32.71 6.36
C LYS A 234 0.74 31.30 6.81
N LYS A 235 0.39 30.97 8.05
CA LYS A 235 0.43 29.59 8.55
C LYS A 235 -0.60 28.74 7.84
N VAL A 236 -0.15 27.73 7.10
CA VAL A 236 -0.99 26.77 6.40
C VAL A 236 -0.69 25.36 6.89
N ARG A 237 -1.75 24.56 7.03
CA ARG A 237 -1.65 23.16 7.45
C ARG A 237 -2.11 22.22 6.36
N ARG A 238 -1.34 21.17 6.07
CA ARG A 238 -1.75 20.09 5.16
C ARG A 238 -1.23 18.75 5.61
N SER A 239 -2.06 17.75 5.38
CA SER A 239 -1.85 16.37 5.82
C SER A 239 -1.42 15.52 4.65
N TYR A 240 -0.45 14.65 4.88
CA TYR A 240 -0.01 13.64 3.91
C TYR A 240 0.18 12.31 4.62
N THR A 241 -0.33 11.25 4.01
CA THR A 241 -0.14 9.88 4.50
C THR A 241 1.34 9.53 4.59
N ILE A 242 1.74 8.89 5.70
CA ILE A 242 3.09 8.35 5.87
C ILE A 242 3.17 7.06 5.05
N ALA A 243 3.83 7.13 3.90
CA ALA A 243 3.97 6.03 2.96
C ALA A 243 5.03 5.01 3.39
N SER A 244 6.00 5.39 4.22
CA SER A 244 7.02 4.47 4.76
C SER A 244 6.43 3.48 5.77
N SER A 245 7.07 2.32 5.90
CA SER A 245 6.68 1.31 6.90
C SER A 245 6.97 1.77 8.33
N PRO A 246 6.04 1.63 9.28
CA PRO A 246 6.29 1.86 10.71
C PRO A 246 7.40 1.01 11.34
N THR A 247 7.88 -0.02 10.64
CA THR A 247 9.05 -0.79 11.07
C THR A 247 10.37 -0.03 10.90
N VAL A 248 10.40 0.97 10.00
CA VAL A 248 11.50 1.91 9.87
C VAL A 248 11.35 2.98 10.95
N LYS A 249 12.39 3.16 11.76
CA LYS A 249 12.38 4.09 12.90
C LYS A 249 13.19 5.35 12.68
N ASP A 250 13.98 5.43 11.62
CA ASP A 250 14.90 6.56 11.41
C ASP A 250 14.29 7.66 10.54
N PHE A 251 13.25 7.36 9.76
CA PHE A 251 12.61 8.34 8.89
C PHE A 251 11.15 8.00 8.60
N ILE A 252 10.40 9.03 8.22
CA ILE A 252 9.12 8.89 7.52
C ILE A 252 9.25 9.31 6.06
N GLU A 253 8.38 8.79 5.20
CA GLU A 253 8.24 9.24 3.82
C GLU A 253 6.81 9.70 3.55
N VAL A 254 6.68 10.84 2.88
CA VAL A 254 5.40 11.33 2.35
C VAL A 254 5.53 11.47 0.84
N THR A 255 4.51 11.05 0.12
CA THR A 255 4.53 11.09 -1.36
C THR A 255 3.41 11.98 -1.85
N ILE A 256 3.81 13.03 -2.55
CA ILE A 256 3.00 14.21 -2.79
C ILE A 256 2.91 14.41 -4.29
N LYS A 257 1.68 14.38 -4.79
CA LYS A 257 1.35 14.84 -6.14
C LYS A 257 1.26 16.36 -6.15
N ARG A 258 1.92 16.99 -7.12
CA ARG A 258 1.80 18.43 -7.37
C ARG A 258 0.42 18.71 -7.95
N GLU A 259 -0.38 19.49 -7.24
CA GLU A 259 -1.63 20.04 -7.77
C GLU A 259 -1.38 21.47 -8.23
N ASP A 260 -1.75 21.80 -9.48
CA ASP A 260 -1.47 23.12 -10.08
C ASP A 260 -2.11 24.28 -9.30
N LYS A 261 -3.26 24.02 -8.67
CA LYS A 261 -3.97 24.98 -7.81
C LYS A 261 -3.70 24.75 -6.32
N GLY A 262 -2.87 23.78 -5.97
CA GLY A 262 -2.59 23.40 -4.59
C GLY A 262 -1.43 24.20 -4.02
N LEU A 263 -1.71 25.06 -3.03
CA LEU A 263 -0.71 25.91 -2.39
C LEU A 263 0.45 25.09 -1.80
N VAL A 264 0.16 24.14 -0.91
CA VAL A 264 1.20 23.36 -0.22
C VAL A 264 1.85 22.33 -1.13
N SER A 265 1.10 21.64 -1.99
CA SER A 265 1.69 20.68 -2.92
C SER A 265 2.67 21.36 -3.89
N LYS A 266 2.37 22.59 -4.29
CA LYS A 266 3.29 23.40 -5.10
C LYS A 266 4.53 23.77 -4.30
N TYR A 267 4.36 24.26 -3.08
CA TYR A 267 5.47 24.63 -2.19
C TYR A 267 6.44 23.46 -1.94
N PHE A 268 5.91 22.25 -1.70
CA PHE A 268 6.74 21.05 -1.60
C PHE A 268 7.57 20.78 -2.85
N HIS A 269 7.00 20.99 -4.04
CA HIS A 269 7.66 20.65 -5.30
C HIS A 269 8.60 21.73 -5.82
N ASP A 270 8.26 22.99 -5.59
CA ASP A 270 8.87 24.15 -6.22
C ASP A 270 9.84 24.89 -5.26
N ASP A 271 9.59 24.87 -3.94
CA ASP A 271 10.30 25.70 -2.96
C ASP A 271 11.15 24.88 -1.97
N LEU A 272 10.63 23.76 -1.45
CA LEU A 272 11.33 22.92 -0.48
C LEU A 272 12.51 22.16 -1.11
N LYS A 273 13.63 22.14 -0.39
CA LYS A 273 14.90 21.54 -0.79
C LYS A 273 15.39 20.53 0.22
N LEU A 274 16.42 19.79 -0.20
CA LEU A 274 17.15 18.91 0.69
C LEU A 274 17.70 19.70 1.88
N TYR A 275 17.55 19.12 3.08
CA TYR A 275 17.92 19.64 4.40
C TYR A 275 17.06 20.78 4.95
N ASP A 276 16.03 21.22 4.23
CA ASP A 276 15.04 22.12 4.82
C ASP A 276 14.34 21.45 6.01
N VAL A 277 13.99 22.28 6.99
CA VAL A 277 13.31 21.86 8.21
C VAL A 277 11.85 22.29 8.14
N VAL A 278 10.94 21.37 8.43
CA VAL A 278 9.51 21.59 8.41
C VAL A 278 8.88 21.15 9.73
N GLU A 279 7.96 21.95 10.25
CA GLU A 279 7.20 21.63 11.45
C GLU A 279 6.10 20.62 11.13
N VAL A 280 5.99 19.58 11.96
CA VAL A 280 5.00 18.51 11.78
C VAL A 280 4.25 18.20 13.05
N ASN A 281 3.02 17.69 12.88
CA ASN A 281 2.25 17.03 13.92
C ASN A 281 1.94 15.60 13.45
N ALA A 282 2.31 14.59 14.24
CA ALA A 282 2.14 13.19 13.88
C ALA A 282 2.08 12.23 15.09
N PRO A 283 1.54 11.02 14.92
CA PRO A 283 0.71 10.59 13.80
C PRO A 283 -0.78 10.87 14.05
N TYR A 284 -1.57 10.83 12.98
CA TYR A 284 -3.03 10.90 13.05
C TYR A 284 -3.68 9.97 12.02
N GLY A 285 -4.99 9.75 12.15
CA GLY A 285 -5.79 8.96 11.22
C GLY A 285 -6.17 7.59 11.76
N LYS A 286 -7.33 7.10 11.30
CA LYS A 286 -7.91 5.78 11.63
C LYS A 286 -7.90 4.82 10.43
N PHE A 287 -7.43 5.30 9.27
CA PHE A 287 -7.35 4.53 8.04
C PHE A 287 -6.02 3.76 7.98
N TYR A 288 -5.94 2.64 8.70
CA TYR A 288 -4.76 1.79 8.74
C TYR A 288 -5.13 0.31 8.78
N PHE A 289 -4.18 -0.54 8.37
CA PHE A 289 -4.28 -1.99 8.51
C PHE A 289 -2.92 -2.61 8.86
N ASN A 290 -2.82 -3.15 10.07
CA ASN A 290 -1.58 -3.70 10.63
C ASN A 290 -1.61 -5.24 10.78
N GLY A 291 -2.63 -5.91 10.24
CA GLY A 291 -2.74 -7.37 10.21
C GLY A 291 -3.30 -8.02 11.49
N THR A 292 -3.85 -7.25 12.43
CA THR A 292 -4.47 -7.80 13.66
C THR A 292 -5.94 -8.16 13.49
N ASP A 293 -6.71 -7.34 12.76
CA ASP A 293 -8.18 -7.40 12.79
C ASP A 293 -8.78 -8.33 11.72
N ALA A 294 -7.97 -8.74 10.74
CA ALA A 294 -8.36 -9.67 9.68
C ALA A 294 -7.13 -10.43 9.21
N ASN A 295 -7.32 -11.61 8.60
CA ASN A 295 -6.28 -12.42 7.97
C ASN A 295 -6.15 -12.18 6.44
N SER A 296 -6.89 -11.22 5.90
CA SER A 296 -6.79 -10.82 4.50
C SER A 296 -7.29 -9.39 4.31
N ILE A 297 -6.61 -8.66 3.42
CA ILE A 297 -6.88 -7.25 3.12
C ILE A 297 -6.91 -7.02 1.61
N VAL A 298 -7.89 -6.25 1.18
CA VAL A 298 -8.00 -5.72 -0.19
C VAL A 298 -7.73 -4.22 -0.15
N LEU A 299 -6.69 -3.80 -0.87
CA LEU A 299 -6.20 -2.44 -0.96
C LEU A 299 -6.51 -1.90 -2.35
N ILE A 300 -7.50 -1.02 -2.49
CA ILE A 300 -7.94 -0.47 -3.78
C ILE A 300 -7.55 1.01 -3.84
N SER A 301 -6.72 1.39 -4.81
CA SER A 301 -6.24 2.77 -4.91
C SER A 301 -6.20 3.33 -6.32
N GLY A 302 -6.19 4.67 -6.38
CA GLY A 302 -6.02 5.41 -7.63
C GLY A 302 -5.13 6.63 -7.47
N GLY A 303 -4.17 6.79 -8.38
CA GLY A 303 -3.18 7.88 -8.34
C GLY A 303 -2.45 7.95 -6.99
N VAL A 304 -2.31 9.14 -6.42
CA VAL A 304 -1.60 9.32 -5.14
C VAL A 304 -2.30 8.68 -3.93
N GLY A 305 -3.57 8.24 -4.07
CA GLY A 305 -4.27 7.42 -3.06
C GLY A 305 -3.60 6.06 -2.78
N VAL A 306 -2.55 5.72 -3.52
CA VAL A 306 -1.70 4.55 -3.29
C VAL A 306 -0.89 4.63 -1.98
N THR A 307 -0.66 5.83 -1.44
CA THR A 307 0.24 6.03 -0.29
C THR A 307 -0.15 5.27 0.99
N PRO A 308 -1.42 5.28 1.47
CA PRO A 308 -1.82 4.43 2.59
C PRO A 308 -1.68 2.94 2.28
N MET A 309 -1.98 2.54 1.03
CA MET A 309 -1.86 1.15 0.61
C MET A 309 -0.40 0.69 0.65
N MET A 310 0.52 1.54 0.19
CA MET A 310 1.94 1.23 0.18
C MET A 310 2.51 1.15 1.61
N SER A 311 2.05 2.03 2.51
CA SER A 311 2.39 1.95 3.95
C SER A 311 2.01 0.59 4.54
N ALA A 312 0.78 0.12 4.26
CA ALA A 312 0.31 -1.20 4.66
C ALA A 312 1.13 -2.33 4.02
N VAL A 313 1.33 -2.33 2.71
CA VAL A 313 2.11 -3.38 2.02
C VAL A 313 3.54 -3.46 2.56
N ARG A 314 4.24 -2.33 2.68
CA ARG A 314 5.61 -2.29 3.23
C ARG A 314 5.66 -2.79 4.67
N TYR A 315 4.65 -2.48 5.49
CA TYR A 315 4.56 -2.98 6.86
C TYR A 315 4.33 -4.50 6.94
N LEU A 316 3.30 -4.99 6.25
CA LEU A 316 2.91 -6.40 6.29
C LEU A 316 4.01 -7.30 5.73
N THR A 317 4.65 -6.88 4.62
CA THR A 317 5.76 -7.63 4.01
C THR A 317 7.01 -7.60 4.89
N ALA A 318 7.37 -6.47 5.50
CA ALA A 318 8.49 -6.39 6.45
C ALA A 318 8.27 -7.26 7.70
N LYS A 319 7.02 -7.47 8.11
CA LYS A 319 6.65 -8.37 9.22
C LYS A 319 6.50 -9.83 8.81
N CYS A 320 6.67 -10.16 7.53
CA CYS A 320 6.35 -11.49 6.98
C CYS A 320 4.94 -11.95 7.39
N TRP A 321 3.99 -11.02 7.38
CA TRP A 321 2.60 -11.31 7.72
C TRP A 321 2.04 -12.37 6.77
N THR A 322 1.39 -13.39 7.32
CA THR A 322 0.98 -14.61 6.60
C THR A 322 -0.39 -14.50 5.94
N GLY A 323 -1.12 -13.42 6.18
CA GLY A 323 -2.43 -13.19 5.57
C GLY A 323 -2.34 -12.79 4.09
N GLU A 324 -3.48 -12.85 3.39
CA GLU A 324 -3.53 -12.57 1.95
C GLU A 324 -3.71 -11.08 1.66
N ILE A 325 -2.83 -10.52 0.83
CA ILE A 325 -2.86 -9.10 0.43
C ILE A 325 -3.26 -9.01 -1.04
N TYR A 326 -4.38 -8.33 -1.33
CA TYR A 326 -4.82 -8.01 -2.68
C TYR A 326 -4.68 -6.53 -2.92
N PHE A 327 -3.83 -6.14 -3.87
CA PHE A 327 -3.53 -4.76 -4.19
C PHE A 327 -4.05 -4.43 -5.59
N LEU A 328 -5.01 -3.52 -5.66
CA LEU A 328 -5.61 -3.05 -6.90
C LEU A 328 -5.27 -1.59 -7.09
N PHE A 329 -4.63 -1.26 -8.21
CA PHE A 329 -4.23 0.10 -8.52
C PHE A 329 -4.77 0.56 -9.88
N CYS A 330 -5.21 1.82 -9.96
CA CYS A 330 -5.70 2.42 -11.19
C CYS A 330 -5.02 3.77 -11.44
N SER A 331 -4.42 3.93 -12.62
CA SER A 331 -3.84 5.21 -13.06
C SER A 331 -4.20 5.52 -14.52
N LYS A 332 -3.70 6.66 -15.01
CA LYS A 332 -3.94 7.07 -16.40
C LYS A 332 -3.07 6.25 -17.33
N THR A 333 -1.76 6.30 -17.16
CA THR A 333 -0.78 5.60 -17.98
C THR A 333 0.18 4.79 -17.10
N SER A 334 1.01 3.96 -17.73
CA SER A 334 2.08 3.23 -17.04
C SER A 334 3.12 4.16 -16.40
N GLU A 335 3.34 5.35 -16.95
CA GLU A 335 4.24 6.37 -16.36
C GLU A 335 3.66 6.95 -15.07
N ASP A 336 2.33 6.96 -14.92
CA ASP A 336 1.65 7.39 -13.70
C ASP A 336 1.61 6.28 -12.61
N PHE A 337 2.27 5.14 -12.83
CA PHE A 337 2.27 4.03 -11.89
C PHE A 337 3.31 4.23 -10.78
N ILE A 338 2.91 5.03 -9.79
CA ILE A 338 3.66 5.27 -8.56
C ILE A 338 4.02 3.93 -7.88
N TYR A 339 5.30 3.78 -7.50
CA TYR A 339 5.87 2.58 -6.86
C TYR A 339 5.84 1.27 -7.68
N GLN A 340 5.64 1.33 -9.00
CA GLN A 340 5.56 0.12 -9.84
C GLN A 340 6.71 -0.86 -9.56
N LYS A 341 7.96 -0.39 -9.64
CA LYS A 341 9.15 -1.23 -9.49
C LYS A 341 9.25 -1.87 -8.10
N GLU A 342 8.84 -1.13 -7.07
CA GLU A 342 8.85 -1.65 -5.70
C GLU A 342 7.76 -2.71 -5.49
N LEU A 343 6.55 -2.47 -5.99
CA LEU A 343 5.47 -3.45 -5.93
C LEU A 343 5.83 -4.74 -6.68
N GLU A 344 6.44 -4.64 -7.86
CA GLU A 344 6.95 -5.78 -8.62
C GLU A 344 8.00 -6.56 -7.81
N TYR A 345 8.93 -5.85 -7.18
CA TYR A 345 9.95 -6.45 -6.31
C TYR A 345 9.32 -7.15 -5.09
N LEU A 346 8.42 -6.49 -4.37
CA LEU A 346 7.75 -7.06 -3.19
C LEU A 346 6.91 -8.27 -3.58
N GLN A 347 6.16 -8.20 -4.68
CA GLN A 347 5.38 -9.32 -5.18
C GLN A 347 6.28 -10.53 -5.55
N SER A 348 7.46 -10.29 -6.12
CA SER A 348 8.40 -11.38 -6.44
C SER A 348 8.93 -12.11 -5.19
N ARG A 349 8.91 -11.45 -4.03
CA ARG A 349 9.41 -11.98 -2.75
C ARG A 349 8.33 -12.58 -1.85
N HIS A 350 7.09 -12.11 -2.00
CA HIS A 350 5.98 -12.45 -1.10
C HIS A 350 4.83 -13.04 -1.90
N ALA A 351 4.71 -14.38 -1.88
CA ALA A 351 3.71 -15.11 -2.67
C ALA A 351 2.25 -14.79 -2.31
N ASN A 352 2.01 -14.26 -1.11
CA ASN A 352 0.71 -13.80 -0.61
C ASN A 352 0.38 -12.34 -0.99
N LEU A 353 1.26 -11.65 -1.72
CA LEU A 353 1.00 -10.32 -2.28
C LEU A 353 0.55 -10.42 -3.74
N ASN A 354 -0.74 -10.19 -3.96
CA ASN A 354 -1.37 -10.24 -5.26
C ASN A 354 -1.59 -8.81 -5.76
N VAL A 355 -0.91 -8.40 -6.83
CA VAL A 355 -1.01 -7.06 -7.42
C VAL A 355 -1.73 -7.09 -8.77
N LEU A 356 -2.71 -6.22 -8.94
CA LEU A 356 -3.37 -5.93 -10.21
C LEU A 356 -3.41 -4.42 -10.44
N ALA A 357 -2.88 -3.99 -11.58
CA ALA A 357 -2.99 -2.60 -11.99
C ALA A 357 -3.82 -2.49 -13.28
N SER A 358 -4.54 -1.38 -13.43
CA SER A 358 -5.32 -1.07 -14.63
C SER A 358 -5.05 0.36 -15.10
N MET A 359 -4.90 0.53 -16.41
CA MET A 359 -4.58 1.83 -17.01
C MET A 359 -5.77 2.36 -17.80
N THR A 360 -6.25 3.55 -17.45
CA THR A 360 -7.41 4.16 -18.13
C THR A 360 -7.07 4.76 -19.50
N ARG A 361 -5.77 4.97 -19.79
CA ARG A 361 -5.23 5.52 -21.05
C ARG A 361 -3.98 4.76 -21.49
N ALA A 362 -4.10 3.44 -21.68
CA ALA A 362 -3.00 2.59 -22.13
C ALA A 362 -2.66 2.72 -23.63
N LYS A 363 -3.51 3.36 -24.43
CA LYS A 363 -3.34 3.43 -25.88
C LYS A 363 -2.08 4.23 -26.22
N GLY A 364 -1.13 3.59 -26.89
CA GLY A 364 0.14 4.22 -27.27
C GLY A 364 1.24 4.09 -26.22
N THR A 365 1.02 3.34 -25.13
CA THR A 365 2.06 2.99 -24.14
C THR A 365 2.45 1.52 -24.25
N SER A 366 3.54 1.11 -23.58
CA SER A 366 3.99 -0.28 -23.50
C SER A 366 3.13 -1.17 -22.57
N TRP A 367 1.99 -0.68 -22.08
CA TRP A 367 1.17 -1.38 -21.09
C TRP A 367 0.42 -2.58 -21.66
N MET A 368 0.69 -3.77 -21.11
CA MET A 368 0.08 -5.04 -21.52
C MET A 368 -0.95 -5.61 -20.53
N GLY A 369 -1.16 -4.95 -19.40
CA GLY A 369 -2.12 -5.37 -18.36
C GLY A 369 -3.57 -4.94 -18.64
N PRO A 370 -4.46 -5.10 -17.65
CA PRO A 370 -5.84 -4.60 -17.71
C PRO A 370 -5.94 -3.14 -18.14
N GLN A 371 -6.97 -2.81 -18.91
CA GLN A 371 -7.22 -1.47 -19.42
C GLN A 371 -8.61 -0.99 -19.00
N GLY A 372 -8.72 0.28 -18.67
CA GLY A 372 -9.97 0.91 -18.25
C GLY A 372 -10.09 1.07 -16.73
N ARG A 373 -11.29 1.47 -16.29
CA ARG A 373 -11.64 1.59 -14.87
C ARG A 373 -11.93 0.21 -14.28
N PHE A 374 -11.92 0.11 -12.95
CA PHE A 374 -12.34 -1.13 -12.29
C PHE A 374 -13.78 -1.48 -12.66
N THR A 375 -14.00 -2.75 -13.01
CA THR A 375 -15.31 -3.33 -13.26
C THR A 375 -15.59 -4.43 -12.25
N LYS A 376 -16.86 -4.80 -12.12
CA LYS A 376 -17.30 -5.91 -11.29
C LYS A 376 -16.57 -7.21 -11.65
N GLU A 377 -16.46 -7.51 -12.94
CA GLU A 377 -15.80 -8.71 -13.46
C GLU A 377 -14.32 -8.70 -13.10
N LEU A 378 -13.64 -7.57 -13.26
CA LEU A 378 -12.22 -7.46 -12.96
C LEU A 378 -11.93 -7.71 -11.47
N ILE A 379 -12.70 -7.08 -10.58
CA ILE A 379 -12.55 -7.25 -9.13
C ILE A 379 -12.89 -8.68 -8.71
N ASN A 380 -14.03 -9.21 -9.18
CA ASN A 380 -14.49 -10.55 -8.82
C ASN A 380 -13.56 -11.67 -9.32
N ASN A 381 -12.98 -11.51 -10.51
CA ASN A 381 -12.05 -12.50 -11.06
C ASN A 381 -10.68 -12.48 -10.37
N PHE A 382 -10.29 -11.34 -9.80
CA PHE A 382 -8.99 -11.17 -9.18
C PHE A 382 -8.98 -11.56 -7.69
N ILE A 383 -10.10 -11.31 -6.98
CA ILE A 383 -10.17 -11.48 -5.53
C ILE A 383 -11.11 -12.64 -5.19
N PRO A 384 -10.59 -13.80 -4.76
CA PRO A 384 -11.42 -14.90 -4.26
C PRO A 384 -12.10 -14.46 -2.96
N ASP A 385 -13.31 -14.98 -2.68
CA ASP A 385 -14.03 -14.80 -1.40
C ASP A 385 -14.02 -13.37 -0.85
N LEU A 386 -14.30 -12.39 -1.73
CA LEU A 386 -14.18 -10.96 -1.43
C LEU A 386 -14.99 -10.53 -0.18
N ASN A 387 -16.16 -11.12 0.05
CA ASN A 387 -17.08 -10.76 1.14
C ASN A 387 -16.53 -11.08 2.54
N ALA A 388 -15.54 -11.97 2.62
CA ALA A 388 -14.87 -12.30 3.88
C ALA A 388 -13.80 -11.27 4.28
N LYS A 389 -13.30 -10.44 3.35
CA LYS A 389 -12.06 -9.68 3.49
C LYS A 389 -12.29 -8.26 3.97
N ALA A 390 -11.32 -7.70 4.70
CA ALA A 390 -11.27 -6.26 4.93
C ALA A 390 -10.95 -5.54 3.61
N VAL A 391 -11.56 -4.39 3.37
CA VAL A 391 -11.36 -3.60 2.15
C VAL A 391 -11.02 -2.16 2.52
N HIS A 392 -9.96 -1.62 1.94
CA HIS A 392 -9.55 -0.22 2.09
C HIS A 392 -9.51 0.43 0.73
N ILE A 393 -10.15 1.60 0.61
CA ILE A 393 -10.25 2.32 -0.66
C ILE A 393 -9.72 3.75 -0.47
N CYS A 394 -8.76 4.17 -1.28
CA CYS A 394 -8.29 5.55 -1.30
C CYS A 394 -7.96 6.02 -2.73
N GLY A 395 -8.51 7.15 -3.14
CA GLY A 395 -8.27 7.69 -4.47
C GLY A 395 -9.25 8.82 -4.81
N PRO A 396 -9.38 9.18 -6.10
CA PRO A 396 -10.33 10.20 -6.53
C PRO A 396 -11.77 9.81 -6.16
N ILE A 397 -12.56 10.76 -5.66
CA ILE A 397 -13.97 10.56 -5.26
C ILE A 397 -14.77 9.76 -6.31
N PRO A 398 -14.74 10.10 -7.62
CA PRO A 398 -15.52 9.34 -8.61
C PRO A 398 -15.11 7.88 -8.73
N MET A 399 -13.83 7.56 -8.49
CA MET A 399 -13.37 6.18 -8.45
C MET A 399 -13.88 5.48 -7.21
N MET A 400 -13.74 6.09 -6.03
CA MET A 400 -14.16 5.48 -4.78
C MET A 400 -15.66 5.21 -4.74
N ASP A 401 -16.48 6.15 -5.25
CA ASP A 401 -17.92 5.97 -5.36
C ASP A 401 -18.30 4.81 -6.28
N ALA A 402 -17.67 4.72 -7.45
CA ALA A 402 -17.88 3.61 -8.38
C ALA A 402 -17.47 2.25 -7.77
N VAL A 403 -16.32 2.18 -7.08
CA VAL A 403 -15.86 0.96 -6.43
C VAL A 403 -16.79 0.56 -5.28
N LYS A 404 -17.25 1.49 -4.45
CA LYS A 404 -18.22 1.20 -3.38
C LYS A 404 -19.51 0.57 -3.93
N LEU A 405 -20.02 1.06 -5.06
CA LEU A 405 -21.18 0.46 -5.72
C LEU A 405 -20.89 -0.96 -6.20
N ILE A 406 -19.75 -1.19 -6.85
CA ILE A 406 -19.32 -2.52 -7.30
C ILE A 406 -19.19 -3.50 -6.12
N LEU A 407 -18.59 -3.07 -5.00
CA LEU A 407 -18.42 -3.90 -3.81
C LEU A 407 -19.77 -4.24 -3.17
N ALA A 408 -20.70 -3.28 -3.11
CA ALA A 408 -22.06 -3.52 -2.63
C ALA A 408 -22.79 -4.56 -3.52
N GLU A 409 -22.65 -4.45 -4.84
CA GLU A 409 -23.21 -5.42 -5.79
C GLU A 409 -22.56 -6.81 -5.74
N LEU A 410 -21.34 -6.91 -5.21
CA LEU A 410 -20.63 -8.17 -4.95
C LEU A 410 -20.95 -8.76 -3.57
N GLY A 411 -21.71 -8.03 -2.74
CA GLY A 411 -22.13 -8.48 -1.41
C GLY A 411 -21.11 -8.24 -0.30
N VAL A 412 -20.18 -7.29 -0.48
CA VAL A 412 -19.24 -6.91 0.56
C VAL A 412 -19.97 -6.11 1.66
N PRO A 413 -19.91 -6.54 2.93
CA PRO A 413 -20.54 -5.81 4.02
C PRO A 413 -19.91 -4.43 4.22
N LYS A 414 -20.75 -3.42 4.51
CA LYS A 414 -20.31 -2.02 4.61
C LYS A 414 -19.27 -1.81 5.71
N GLU A 415 -19.42 -2.51 6.83
CA GLU A 415 -18.53 -2.50 7.98
C GLU A 415 -17.11 -3.00 7.69
N LYS A 416 -16.92 -3.77 6.60
CA LYS A 416 -15.60 -4.22 6.15
C LYS A 416 -14.92 -3.24 5.22
N ILE A 417 -15.63 -2.21 4.74
CA ILE A 417 -15.12 -1.23 3.81
C ILE A 417 -14.73 0.03 4.58
N LYS A 418 -13.43 0.34 4.59
CA LYS A 418 -12.92 1.63 5.03
C LYS A 418 -12.55 2.47 3.82
N THR A 419 -12.77 3.78 3.89
CA THR A 419 -12.37 4.72 2.83
C THR A 419 -11.68 5.95 3.40
N GLU A 420 -10.76 6.53 2.64
CA GLU A 420 -10.12 7.81 2.95
C GLU A 420 -10.09 8.66 1.68
N ALA A 421 -10.56 9.91 1.76
CA ALA A 421 -10.59 10.84 0.64
C ALA A 421 -9.56 11.96 0.80
N PHE A 422 -8.80 12.20 -0.27
CA PHE A 422 -7.87 13.33 -0.32
C PHE A 422 -8.52 14.53 -0.98
N GLY A 423 -8.48 15.67 -0.30
CA GLY A 423 -8.94 16.95 -0.82
C GLY A 423 -9.60 17.81 0.23
N SER A 424 -9.66 19.11 -0.04
CA SER A 424 -10.52 20.01 0.74
C SER A 424 -11.98 19.71 0.45
N ALA A 425 -12.86 19.96 1.43
CA ALA A 425 -14.30 20.02 1.20
C ALA A 425 -14.60 20.78 -0.10
N LYS A 426 -15.60 20.32 -0.87
CA LYS A 426 -15.91 20.78 -2.24
C LYS A 426 -15.70 22.29 -2.38
N PRO A 427 -14.98 22.77 -3.42
CA PRO A 427 -14.88 24.20 -3.68
C PRO A 427 -16.29 24.77 -3.80
N LYS A 428 -16.55 25.88 -3.11
CA LYS A 428 -17.76 26.68 -3.31
C LYS A 428 -17.91 26.90 -4.81
N THR A 429 -19.02 26.45 -5.39
CA THR A 429 -19.48 27.00 -6.66
C THR A 429 -19.70 28.49 -6.39
N GLU A 430 -18.83 29.33 -6.93
CA GLU A 430 -19.05 30.77 -6.99
C GLU A 430 -20.33 31.01 -7.81
N LYS A 431 -21.48 30.98 -7.14
CA LYS A 431 -22.64 31.70 -7.65
C LYS A 431 -22.25 33.16 -7.57
N LYS A 432 -22.12 33.81 -8.74
CA LYS A 432 -22.18 35.27 -8.83
C LYS A 432 -23.51 35.70 -8.20
N VAL A 433 -23.47 36.06 -6.92
CA VAL A 433 -24.60 36.68 -6.24
C VAL A 433 -24.59 38.14 -6.68
N ASN A 434 -25.50 38.48 -7.57
CA ASN A 434 -25.96 39.86 -7.69
C ASN A 434 -26.40 40.29 -6.29
N ALA A 435 -25.70 41.27 -5.73
CA ALA A 435 -25.97 41.80 -4.41
C ALA A 435 -27.42 42.33 -4.33
N VAL A 436 -28.28 41.55 -3.70
CA VAL A 436 -29.48 42.07 -3.04
C VAL A 436 -29.25 41.84 -1.56
N ALA A 437 -28.85 42.92 -0.88
CA ALA A 437 -28.60 42.95 0.55
C ALA A 437 -29.92 42.73 1.31
N ASN A 438 -30.22 41.49 1.67
CA ASN A 438 -31.11 41.21 2.79
C ASN A 438 -30.26 41.15 4.05
N LYS A 439 -30.36 42.20 4.88
CA LYS A 439 -29.84 42.24 6.25
C LYS A 439 -30.47 41.10 7.07
N LYS A 440 -29.83 39.93 7.10
CA LYS A 440 -30.01 38.96 8.18
C LYS A 440 -29.04 39.37 9.29
N GLU A 441 -29.53 39.48 10.52
CA GLU A 441 -28.66 39.72 11.68
C GLU A 441 -27.53 38.68 11.72
N PRO A 442 -26.29 39.08 12.03
CA PRO A 442 -25.19 38.13 12.16
C PRO A 442 -25.48 37.17 13.32
N LYS A 443 -25.29 35.88 13.07
CA LYS A 443 -25.44 34.84 14.11
C LYS A 443 -24.19 34.85 14.97
N LYS A 444 -24.34 34.45 16.24
CA LYS A 444 -23.24 34.47 17.21
C LYS A 444 -22.69 33.07 17.47
N LEU A 445 -21.37 32.94 17.38
CA LEU A 445 -20.59 31.80 17.85
C LEU A 445 -19.85 32.20 19.13
N THR A 446 -20.11 31.48 20.23
CA THR A 446 -19.47 31.74 21.53
C THR A 446 -18.47 30.64 21.87
N PHE A 447 -17.24 31.06 22.16
CA PHE A 447 -16.14 30.24 22.67
C PHE A 447 -16.14 30.40 24.19
N THR A 448 -16.70 29.42 24.90
CA THR A 448 -17.03 29.56 26.32
C THR A 448 -15.81 29.62 27.22
N VAL A 449 -14.72 28.90 26.90
CA VAL A 449 -13.50 28.91 27.73
C VAL A 449 -12.72 30.21 27.53
N LEU A 450 -12.69 30.73 26.29
CA LEU A 450 -12.07 32.02 25.98
C LEU A 450 -12.96 33.24 26.30
N ASN A 451 -14.21 33.01 26.69
CA ASN A 451 -15.24 34.04 26.91
C ASN A 451 -15.32 35.05 25.75
N LYS A 452 -15.24 34.55 24.51
CA LYS A 452 -15.22 35.35 23.29
C LYS A 452 -16.43 35.00 22.42
N THR A 453 -17.09 36.01 21.88
CA THR A 453 -18.20 35.84 20.94
C THR A 453 -17.85 36.51 19.62
N VAL A 454 -18.05 35.79 18.53
CA VAL A 454 -17.78 36.27 17.17
C VAL A 454 -19.01 36.09 16.29
N ASP A 455 -19.05 36.81 15.19
CA ASP A 455 -20.09 36.66 14.19
C ASP A 455 -19.76 35.47 13.25
N ILE A 456 -20.78 34.69 12.88
CA ILE A 456 -20.67 33.58 11.94
C ILE A 456 -21.80 33.62 10.89
N THR A 457 -21.45 33.34 9.63
CA THR A 457 -22.44 33.22 8.54
C THR A 457 -22.88 31.75 8.36
N SER A 458 -24.06 31.51 7.74
CA SER A 458 -24.50 30.12 7.42
C SER A 458 -23.55 29.37 6.48
N GLU A 459 -22.77 30.11 5.69
CA GLU A 459 -21.88 29.57 4.66
C GLU A 459 -20.46 29.32 5.17
N GLN A 460 -20.18 29.66 6.43
CA GLN A 460 -18.91 29.44 7.10
C GLN A 460 -19.03 28.27 8.08
N THR A 461 -17.97 27.48 8.16
CA THR A 461 -17.80 26.49 9.22
C THR A 461 -17.38 27.17 10.52
N ILE A 462 -17.63 26.51 11.65
CA ILE A 462 -17.17 26.98 12.97
C ILE A 462 -15.65 27.16 12.99
N LEU A 463 -14.90 26.27 12.33
CA LEU A 463 -13.45 26.39 12.22
C LEU A 463 -13.02 27.65 11.44
N GLU A 464 -13.65 27.94 10.30
CA GLU A 464 -13.33 29.15 9.52
C GLU A 464 -13.59 30.42 10.34
N ALA A 465 -14.72 30.49 11.05
CA ALA A 465 -15.04 31.62 11.92
C ALA A 465 -14.05 31.78 13.08
N ALA A 466 -13.56 30.66 13.65
CA ALA A 466 -12.51 30.68 14.67
C ALA A 466 -11.19 31.23 14.12
N GLU A 467 -10.74 30.75 12.95
CA GLU A 467 -9.50 31.16 12.30
C GLU A 467 -9.50 32.65 11.92
N GLU A 468 -10.61 33.15 11.36
CA GLU A 468 -10.77 34.58 11.02
C GLU A 468 -10.66 35.49 12.26
N ASN A 469 -10.96 34.96 13.44
CA ASN A 469 -10.92 35.69 14.70
C ASN A 469 -9.68 35.34 15.55
N GLY A 470 -8.70 34.65 14.97
CA GLY A 470 -7.45 34.28 15.64
C GLY A 470 -7.62 33.29 16.80
N ILE A 471 -8.68 32.49 16.78
CA ILE A 471 -8.94 31.44 17.78
C ILE A 471 -8.46 30.12 17.20
N GLU A 472 -7.55 29.46 17.92
CA GLU A 472 -6.95 28.20 17.46
C GLU A 472 -7.79 27.01 17.89
N ILE A 473 -8.33 26.28 16.90
CA ILE A 473 -8.90 24.94 17.06
C ILE A 473 -7.99 23.97 16.32
N GLU A 474 -7.60 22.88 16.98
CA GLU A 474 -6.79 21.83 16.34
C GLU A 474 -7.45 21.36 15.05
N ASN A 475 -6.75 21.44 13.91
CA ASN A 475 -7.32 21.04 12.62
C ASN A 475 -6.26 20.55 11.63
N SER A 476 -6.70 19.68 10.71
CA SER A 476 -5.83 19.02 9.74
C SER A 476 -6.55 18.77 8.39
N CYS A 477 -7.35 17.70 8.25
CA CYS A 477 -7.94 17.32 6.95
C CYS A 477 -8.96 18.32 6.38
N ARG A 478 -9.73 18.98 7.26
CA ARG A 478 -10.91 19.82 6.91
C ARG A 478 -11.96 19.12 6.02
N SER A 479 -11.95 17.80 5.95
CA SER A 479 -12.92 16.96 5.23
C SER A 479 -13.84 16.15 6.14
N GLY A 480 -13.65 16.21 7.47
CA GLY A 480 -14.44 15.44 8.44
C GLY A 480 -13.90 14.04 8.74
N GLU A 481 -12.72 13.68 8.24
CA GLU A 481 -12.17 12.31 8.28
C GLU A 481 -11.05 12.09 9.31
N CYS A 482 -10.39 13.16 9.78
CA CYS A 482 -9.28 13.05 10.74
C CYS A 482 -9.64 13.13 12.23
N GLY A 483 -10.77 13.75 12.57
CA GLY A 483 -11.18 14.00 13.96
C GLY A 483 -10.35 15.02 14.76
N MET A 484 -9.38 15.74 14.18
CA MET A 484 -8.61 16.74 14.94
C MET A 484 -9.46 17.95 15.34
N CYS A 485 -10.45 18.31 14.51
CA CYS A 485 -11.33 19.46 14.73
C CYS A 485 -12.49 19.17 15.71
N LYS A 486 -12.35 18.16 16.58
CA LYS A 486 -13.38 17.79 17.57
C LYS A 486 -13.47 18.85 18.65
N VAL A 487 -14.68 19.37 18.85
CA VAL A 487 -15.02 20.32 19.91
C VAL A 487 -16.38 19.95 20.48
N LYS A 488 -16.64 20.26 21.75
CA LYS A 488 -17.93 20.00 22.37
C LYS A 488 -18.92 21.13 22.07
N LEU A 489 -20.08 20.79 21.54
CA LEU A 489 -21.21 21.70 21.38
C LEU A 489 -21.95 21.82 22.71
N LEU A 490 -21.97 23.01 23.29
CA LEU A 490 -22.64 23.30 24.56
C LEU A 490 -24.09 23.75 24.35
N SER A 491 -24.36 24.48 23.25
CA SER A 491 -25.71 24.91 22.91
C SER A 491 -25.87 25.21 21.41
N GLY A 492 -27.12 25.13 20.93
CA GLY A 492 -27.50 25.39 19.55
C GLY A 492 -27.52 24.12 18.68
N ILE A 493 -27.72 24.31 17.37
CA ILE A 493 -27.83 23.22 16.40
C ILE A 493 -26.83 23.48 15.26
N VAL A 494 -26.10 22.43 14.86
CA VAL A 494 -25.19 22.46 13.73
C VAL A 494 -25.55 21.39 12.70
N SER A 495 -25.16 21.62 11.45
CA SER A 495 -25.20 20.63 10.37
C SER A 495 -23.78 20.34 9.91
N MET A 496 -23.44 19.06 9.71
CA MET A 496 -22.13 18.60 9.21
C MET A 496 -22.34 17.80 7.92
N GLU A 497 -21.48 18.03 6.92
CA GLU A 497 -21.52 17.29 5.66
C GLU A 497 -20.85 15.91 5.78
N ALA A 498 -19.84 15.80 6.65
CA ALA A 498 -19.13 14.57 6.96
C ALA A 498 -18.95 14.42 8.48
N GLU A 499 -19.13 13.20 8.98
CA GLU A 499 -19.07 12.86 10.41
C GLU A 499 -18.23 11.60 10.67
N ASP A 500 -17.47 11.13 9.67
CA ASP A 500 -16.80 9.82 9.65
C ASP A 500 -15.77 9.63 10.78
N SER A 501 -15.32 10.73 11.39
CA SER A 501 -14.39 10.70 12.53
C SER A 501 -15.03 10.56 13.90
N LEU A 502 -16.36 10.72 14.00
CA LEU A 502 -17.10 10.72 15.25
C LEU A 502 -17.66 9.33 15.55
N GLU A 503 -17.30 8.81 16.71
CA GLU A 503 -17.89 7.60 17.27
C GLU A 503 -19.32 7.88 17.82
N ASP A 504 -20.14 6.85 17.95
CA ASP A 504 -21.55 7.02 18.37
C ASP A 504 -21.73 7.55 19.79
N ASP A 505 -20.77 7.32 20.68
CA ASP A 505 -20.69 7.91 22.03
C ASP A 505 -20.33 9.39 21.96
N GLU A 506 -19.32 9.77 21.16
CA GLU A 506 -18.94 11.17 20.94
C GLU A 506 -20.12 12.00 20.40
N LYS A 507 -20.90 11.43 19.47
CA LYS A 507 -22.12 12.09 18.96
C LYS A 507 -23.16 12.31 20.06
N ARG A 508 -23.34 11.33 20.95
CA ARG A 508 -24.26 11.42 22.09
C ARG A 508 -23.80 12.44 23.13
N GLU A 509 -22.49 12.62 23.28
CA GLU A 509 -21.89 13.63 24.17
C GLU A 509 -21.86 15.04 23.58
N GLY A 510 -22.37 15.23 22.36
CA GLY A 510 -22.44 16.53 21.69
C GLY A 510 -21.10 16.96 21.09
N ILE A 511 -20.17 16.04 20.84
CA ILE A 511 -18.93 16.34 20.12
C ILE A 511 -19.24 16.56 18.63
N ILE A 512 -18.71 17.65 18.08
CA ILE A 512 -18.89 18.04 16.69
C ILE A 512 -17.53 18.25 16.02
N LEU A 513 -17.50 18.17 14.69
CA LEU A 513 -16.32 18.49 13.89
C LEU A 513 -16.40 19.96 13.46
N ALA A 514 -15.66 20.85 14.12
CA ALA A 514 -15.65 22.29 13.86
C ALA A 514 -15.39 22.62 12.37
N CYS A 515 -14.61 21.78 11.70
CA CYS A 515 -14.27 21.91 10.28
C CYS A 515 -15.37 21.49 9.29
N GLN A 516 -16.47 20.93 9.77
CA GLN A 516 -17.66 20.56 8.99
C GLN A 516 -18.91 21.25 9.52
N ALA A 517 -18.94 21.61 10.80
CA ALA A 517 -20.08 22.19 11.47
C ALA A 517 -20.41 23.59 10.95
N LYS A 518 -21.60 23.73 10.37
CA LYS A 518 -22.23 25.01 9.98
C LYS A 518 -23.47 25.22 10.84
N THR A 519 -23.88 26.46 11.05
CA THR A 519 -25.06 26.75 11.87
C THR A 519 -26.04 27.75 11.24
N ASN A 520 -27.32 27.53 11.55
CA ASN A 520 -28.41 28.44 11.21
C ASN A 520 -28.89 29.31 12.38
N GLY A 521 -28.30 29.19 13.57
CA GLY A 521 -28.63 30.00 14.74
C GLY A 521 -27.39 30.33 15.57
N ASN A 522 -27.62 30.79 16.80
CA ASN A 522 -26.54 31.01 17.75
C ASN A 522 -26.07 29.66 18.32
N VAL A 523 -24.76 29.52 18.49
CA VAL A 523 -24.12 28.29 19.00
C VAL A 523 -23.04 28.64 20.01
N SER A 524 -22.85 27.75 20.99
CA SER A 524 -21.76 27.84 21.96
C SER A 524 -20.95 26.55 21.96
N ILE A 525 -19.63 26.67 21.98
CA ILE A 525 -18.70 25.53 22.01
C ILE A 525 -17.71 25.67 23.17
N GLU A 526 -17.21 24.53 23.65
CA GLU A 526 -16.21 24.43 24.73
C GLU A 526 -14.80 24.67 24.20
N VAL A 527 -14.51 25.92 23.82
CA VAL A 527 -13.20 26.38 23.32
C VAL A 527 -12.83 27.71 23.94
#